data_AF-A0A8I2G7T1-F1
#
_entry.id   AF-A0A8I2G7T1-F1
#
_cell.length_a   1.000
_cell.length_b   1.000
_cell.length_c   1.000
_cell.angle_alpha   90.00
_cell.angle_beta   90.00
_cell.angle_gamma   90.00
#
_symmetry.space_group_name_H-M   'P 1'
#
loop_
_entity.id
_entity.type
_entity.pdbx_description
1 polymer ?
#
loop_
_entity_poly.entity_id
_entity_poly.type
_entity_poly.pdbx_seq_one_letter_code
_entity_poly.pdbx_strand_id
1 'polypeptide(L)'
;MKKRKEKYDALVKAEQNIKILGAGLMQIKKTNETLDFIMKHLKGSKDSKLQEIVKDAAALKAKLGAFSKKIMGGADMMNSIGFQVLLPFMTLSTSFDAPTPSQKKFMAQTQKILMKVTKEFQQLYAQDVAEFNKKFQKANIDLFKPLDFSAILNK
;
A
#
# COMPACT_ATOMS: atom_id res chain seq x y z
N MET A 1 -34.69 14.98 -3.92
CA MET A 1 -33.27 15.38 -4.07
C MET A 1 -32.35 14.81 -2.99
N LYS A 2 -32.72 14.84 -1.70
CA LYS A 2 -31.88 14.35 -0.57
C LYS A 2 -31.33 12.92 -0.72
N LYS A 3 -32.18 11.94 -1.08
CA LYS A 3 -31.77 10.52 -1.25
C LYS A 3 -30.71 10.31 -2.35
N ARG A 4 -30.79 11.07 -3.45
CA ARG A 4 -29.81 11.01 -4.55
C ARG A 4 -28.46 11.59 -4.11
N LYS A 5 -28.48 12.68 -3.34
CA LYS A 5 -27.27 13.28 -2.75
C LYS A 5 -26.57 12.30 -1.79
N GLU A 6 -27.32 11.70 -0.87
CA GLU A 6 -26.77 10.70 0.07
C GLU A 6 -26.13 9.50 -0.64
N LYS A 7 -26.74 9.05 -1.74
CA LYS A 7 -26.19 7.96 -2.56
C LYS A 7 -24.90 8.37 -3.27
N TYR A 8 -24.89 9.56 -3.87
CA TYR A 8 -23.72 10.12 -4.54
C TYR A 8 -22.55 10.27 -3.57
N ASP A 9 -22.79 10.87 -2.39
CA ASP A 9 -21.76 11.07 -1.37
C ASP A 9 -21.15 9.73 -0.90
N ALA A 10 -21.99 8.69 -0.78
CA ALA A 10 -21.54 7.35 -0.44
C ALA A 10 -20.66 6.71 -1.53
N LEU A 11 -21.02 6.89 -2.81
CA LEU A 11 -20.23 6.41 -3.95
C LEU A 11 -18.88 7.13 -4.03
N VAL A 12 -18.86 8.45 -3.91
CA VAL A 12 -17.61 9.24 -3.90
C VAL A 12 -16.69 8.80 -2.77
N LYS A 13 -17.23 8.58 -1.57
CA LYS A 13 -16.44 8.08 -0.43
C LYS A 13 -15.89 6.67 -0.69
N ALA A 14 -16.68 5.78 -1.27
CA ALA A 14 -16.23 4.43 -1.64
C ALA A 14 -15.14 4.46 -2.72
N GLU A 15 -15.25 5.35 -3.70
CA GLU A 15 -14.23 5.56 -4.73
C GLU A 15 -12.92 6.11 -4.14
N GLN A 16 -12.99 7.11 -3.26
CA GLN A 16 -11.82 7.64 -2.55
C GLN A 16 -11.08 6.55 -1.76
N ASN A 17 -11.84 5.70 -1.07
CA ASN A 17 -11.32 4.56 -0.34
C ASN A 17 -10.52 3.59 -1.24
N ILE A 18 -11.03 3.29 -2.44
CA ILE A 18 -10.32 2.47 -3.45
C ILE A 18 -9.04 3.17 -3.92
N LYS A 19 -9.10 4.48 -4.18
CA LYS A 19 -7.94 5.28 -4.61
C LYS A 19 -6.82 5.29 -3.58
N ILE A 20 -7.15 5.44 -2.29
CA ILE A 20 -6.17 5.41 -1.19
C ILE A 20 -5.42 4.07 -1.18
N LEU A 21 -6.17 2.95 -1.26
CA LEU A 21 -5.57 1.63 -1.27
C LEU A 21 -4.71 1.39 -2.52
N GLY A 22 -5.20 1.82 -3.69
CA GLY A 22 -4.48 1.74 -4.96
C GLY A 22 -3.18 2.53 -4.96
N ALA A 23 -3.17 3.73 -4.37
CA ALA A 23 -1.97 4.55 -4.22
C ALA A 23 -0.91 3.85 -3.34
N GLY A 24 -1.33 3.25 -2.22
CA GLY A 24 -0.43 2.46 -1.36
C GLY A 24 0.20 1.26 -2.07
N LEU A 25 -0.61 0.51 -2.84
CA LEU A 25 -0.12 -0.60 -3.66
C LEU A 25 0.86 -0.16 -4.75
N MET A 26 0.56 0.95 -5.43
CA MET A 26 1.46 1.52 -6.44
C MET A 26 2.80 1.94 -5.82
N GLN A 27 2.77 2.51 -4.62
CA GLN A 27 4.00 2.87 -3.92
C GLN A 27 4.83 1.64 -3.55
N ILE A 28 4.19 0.57 -3.05
CA ILE A 28 4.87 -0.71 -2.79
C ILE A 28 5.51 -1.28 -4.07
N LYS A 29 4.81 -1.22 -5.20
CA LYS A 29 5.34 -1.67 -6.49
C LYS A 29 6.62 -0.91 -6.86
N LYS A 30 6.61 0.43 -6.80
CA LYS A 30 7.79 1.26 -7.09
C LYS A 30 8.96 0.98 -6.15
N THR A 31 8.68 0.82 -4.85
CA THR A 31 9.71 0.47 -3.87
C THR A 31 10.33 -0.90 -4.19
N ASN A 32 9.50 -1.91 -4.49
CA ASN A 32 9.99 -3.24 -4.89
C ASN A 32 10.84 -3.20 -6.17
N GLU A 33 10.44 -2.44 -7.18
CA GLU A 33 11.22 -2.24 -8.41
C GLU A 33 12.60 -1.65 -8.10
N THR A 34 12.67 -0.71 -7.16
CA THR A 34 13.96 -0.11 -6.76
C THR A 34 14.81 -1.09 -5.96
N LEU A 35 14.22 -1.88 -5.07
CA LEU A 35 14.94 -2.94 -4.34
C LEU A 35 15.47 -4.00 -5.30
N ASP A 36 14.71 -4.38 -6.32
CA ASP A 36 15.16 -5.30 -7.37
C ASP A 36 16.33 -4.75 -8.16
N PHE A 37 16.27 -3.46 -8.50
CA PHE A 37 17.36 -2.78 -9.16
C PHE A 37 18.64 -2.77 -8.31
N ILE A 38 18.54 -2.43 -7.02
CA ILE A 38 19.67 -2.47 -6.07
C ILE A 38 20.24 -3.88 -5.96
N MET A 39 19.40 -4.88 -5.69
CA MET A 39 19.84 -6.26 -5.54
C MET A 39 20.52 -6.79 -6.79
N LYS A 40 20.02 -6.42 -7.99
CA LYS A 40 20.63 -6.82 -9.26
C LYS A 40 22.00 -6.21 -9.47
N HIS A 41 22.19 -4.93 -9.14
CA HIS A 41 23.47 -4.22 -9.34
C HIS A 41 24.54 -4.60 -8.32
N LEU A 42 24.14 -4.93 -7.10
CA LEU A 42 25.06 -5.35 -6.04
C LEU A 42 25.29 -6.87 -6.02
N LYS A 43 24.60 -7.63 -6.89
CA LYS A 43 24.71 -9.08 -6.97
C LYS A 43 26.14 -9.48 -7.35
N GLY A 44 26.74 -10.36 -6.54
CA GLY A 44 28.09 -10.87 -6.79
C GLY A 44 29.22 -9.95 -6.30
N SER A 45 28.89 -8.83 -5.65
CA SER A 45 29.91 -8.04 -4.93
C SER A 45 30.59 -8.89 -3.86
N LYS A 46 31.92 -8.75 -3.75
CA LYS A 46 32.72 -9.34 -2.67
C LYS A 46 32.81 -8.45 -1.43
N ASP A 47 32.32 -7.22 -1.51
CA ASP A 47 32.24 -6.30 -0.38
C ASP A 47 31.13 -6.76 0.58
N SER A 48 31.50 -7.07 1.82
CA SER A 48 30.59 -7.55 2.85
C SER A 48 29.49 -6.55 3.18
N LYS A 49 29.78 -5.23 3.12
CA LYS A 49 28.77 -4.19 3.34
C LYS A 49 27.71 -4.20 2.24
N LEU A 50 28.13 -4.35 0.99
CA LEU A 50 27.20 -4.42 -0.15
C LEU A 50 26.37 -5.71 -0.12
N GLN A 51 26.95 -6.82 0.34
CA GLN A 51 26.20 -8.05 0.56
C GLN A 51 25.14 -7.92 1.66
N GLU A 52 25.44 -7.17 2.73
CA GLU A 52 24.46 -6.86 3.79
C GLU A 52 23.29 -6.03 3.24
N ILE A 53 23.57 -5.02 2.41
CA ILE A 53 22.53 -4.23 1.73
C ILE A 53 21.62 -5.11 0.85
N VAL A 54 22.18 -6.09 0.13
CA VAL A 54 21.39 -7.03 -0.67
C VAL A 54 20.46 -7.87 0.22
N LYS A 55 20.95 -8.35 1.36
CA LYS A 55 20.13 -9.12 2.31
C LYS A 55 19.00 -8.28 2.90
N ASP A 56 19.30 -7.06 3.32
CA ASP A 56 18.32 -6.13 3.87
C ASP A 56 17.28 -5.74 2.82
N ALA A 57 17.70 -5.52 1.56
CA ALA A 57 16.78 -5.24 0.45
C ALA A 57 15.83 -6.42 0.20
N ALA A 58 16.33 -7.66 0.21
CA ALA A 58 15.51 -8.85 0.06
C ALA A 58 14.51 -9.01 1.21
N ALA A 59 14.93 -8.77 2.44
CA ALA A 59 14.06 -8.81 3.61
C ALA A 59 12.96 -7.75 3.55
N LEU A 60 13.30 -6.51 3.18
CA LEU A 60 12.33 -5.43 3.00
C LEU A 60 11.34 -5.74 1.88
N LYS A 61 11.82 -6.26 0.74
CA LYS A 61 10.97 -6.69 -0.38
C LYS A 61 9.98 -7.77 0.06
N ALA A 62 10.41 -8.71 0.90
CA ALA A 62 9.54 -9.75 1.44
C ALA A 62 8.44 -9.16 2.35
N LYS A 63 8.78 -8.20 3.24
CA LYS A 63 7.79 -7.50 4.09
C LYS A 63 6.75 -6.73 3.24
N LEU A 64 7.21 -5.96 2.26
CA LEU A 64 6.37 -5.22 1.32
C LEU A 64 5.46 -6.15 0.51
N GLY A 65 6.01 -7.28 0.05
CA GLY A 65 5.28 -8.32 -0.68
C GLY A 65 4.20 -8.99 0.18
N ALA A 66 4.49 -9.31 1.43
CA ALA A 66 3.51 -9.87 2.37
C ALA A 66 2.36 -8.90 2.63
N PHE A 67 2.67 -7.61 2.82
CA PHE A 67 1.65 -6.58 3.00
C PHE A 67 0.79 -6.40 1.74
N SER A 68 1.40 -6.36 0.55
CA SER A 68 0.66 -6.29 -0.73
C SER A 68 -0.23 -7.52 -0.96
N LYS A 69 0.24 -8.73 -0.62
CA LYS A 69 -0.55 -9.96 -0.69
C LYS A 69 -1.78 -9.93 0.21
N LYS A 70 -1.63 -9.43 1.45
CA LYS A 70 -2.76 -9.23 2.39
C LYS A 70 -3.83 -8.32 1.79
N ILE A 71 -3.41 -7.33 1.00
CA ILE A 71 -4.32 -6.42 0.32
C ILE A 71 -5.02 -7.09 -0.87
N MET A 72 -4.27 -7.72 -1.77
CA MET A 72 -4.80 -8.24 -3.04
C MET A 72 -5.52 -9.59 -2.91
N GLY A 73 -5.20 -10.38 -1.89
CA GLY A 73 -6.02 -11.54 -1.51
C GLY A 73 -5.61 -12.91 -2.00
N GLY A 74 -4.61 -13.07 -2.88
CA GLY A 74 -4.16 -14.39 -3.34
C GLY A 74 -5.31 -15.36 -3.66
N ALA A 75 -5.27 -16.57 -3.08
CA ALA A 75 -6.31 -17.60 -3.24
C ALA A 75 -7.62 -17.29 -2.47
N ASP A 76 -7.59 -16.38 -1.50
CA ASP A 76 -8.74 -15.97 -0.69
C ASP A 76 -9.13 -14.51 -1.00
N MET A 77 -9.38 -14.26 -2.29
CA MET A 77 -9.68 -12.92 -2.79
C MET A 77 -10.92 -12.31 -2.13
N MET A 78 -11.94 -13.11 -1.81
CA MET A 78 -13.18 -12.64 -1.20
C MET A 78 -13.00 -12.11 0.22
N ASN A 79 -12.04 -12.64 0.98
CA ASN A 79 -11.71 -12.13 2.32
C ASN A 79 -10.59 -11.08 2.29
N SER A 80 -10.07 -10.73 1.11
CA SER A 80 -9.01 -9.74 0.97
C SER A 80 -9.46 -8.34 1.38
N ILE A 81 -8.52 -7.53 1.85
CA ILE A 81 -8.79 -6.11 2.14
C ILE A 81 -9.26 -5.39 0.88
N GLY A 82 -8.64 -5.67 -0.28
CA GLY A 82 -9.00 -5.07 -1.55
C GLY A 82 -10.46 -5.33 -1.91
N PHE A 83 -10.93 -6.57 -1.76
CA PHE A 83 -12.32 -6.91 -1.99
C PHE A 83 -13.26 -6.25 -0.98
N GLN A 84 -12.92 -6.26 0.31
CA GLN A 84 -13.72 -5.60 1.35
C GLN A 84 -13.80 -4.07 1.17
N VAL A 85 -12.80 -3.46 0.53
CA VAL A 85 -12.79 -2.03 0.18
C VAL A 85 -13.58 -1.77 -1.10
N LEU A 86 -13.57 -2.69 -2.06
CA LEU A 86 -14.30 -2.61 -3.32
C LEU A 86 -15.81 -2.89 -3.17
N LEU A 87 -16.19 -3.76 -2.23
CA LEU A 87 -17.56 -4.25 -2.05
C LEU A 87 -18.61 -3.14 -1.87
N PRO A 88 -18.39 -2.10 -1.03
CA PRO A 88 -19.34 -0.99 -0.94
C PRO A 88 -19.55 -0.30 -2.28
N PHE A 89 -18.49 -0.07 -3.07
CA PHE A 89 -18.61 0.56 -4.38
C PHE A 89 -19.45 -0.31 -5.32
N MET A 90 -19.13 -1.60 -5.43
CA MET A 90 -19.88 -2.54 -6.29
C MET A 90 -21.36 -2.57 -5.92
N THR A 91 -21.67 -2.73 -4.63
CA THR A 91 -23.05 -2.84 -4.15
C THR A 91 -23.82 -1.53 -4.21
N LEU A 92 -23.15 -0.38 -4.06
CA LEU A 92 -23.79 0.93 -4.24
C LEU A 92 -24.07 1.22 -5.72
N SER A 93 -23.27 0.71 -6.65
CA SER A 93 -23.39 1.07 -8.07
C SER A 93 -24.57 0.41 -8.79
N THR A 94 -25.27 -0.53 -8.15
CA THR A 94 -26.37 -1.29 -8.78
C THR A 94 -27.72 -0.56 -8.80
N SER A 95 -27.90 0.51 -8.01
CA SER A 95 -29.14 1.30 -7.98
C SER A 95 -28.92 2.74 -7.55
N PHE A 96 -29.87 3.62 -7.89
CA PHE A 96 -29.87 5.03 -7.47
C PHE A 96 -30.65 5.29 -6.17
N ASP A 97 -31.07 4.22 -5.49
CA ASP A 97 -31.72 4.32 -4.18
C ASP A 97 -30.74 4.68 -3.08
N ALA A 98 -31.29 5.22 -1.99
CA ALA A 98 -30.53 5.52 -0.79
C ALA A 98 -29.83 4.25 -0.26
N PRO A 99 -28.63 4.38 0.34
CA PRO A 99 -27.89 3.23 0.86
C PRO A 99 -28.70 2.42 1.88
N THR A 100 -28.77 1.11 1.69
CA THR A 100 -29.41 0.18 2.62
C THR A 100 -28.63 0.10 3.94
N PRO A 101 -29.23 -0.36 5.04
CA PRO A 101 -28.52 -0.59 6.30
C PRO A 101 -27.28 -1.50 6.12
N SER A 102 -27.38 -2.53 5.27
CA SER A 102 -26.27 -3.42 4.94
C SER A 102 -25.13 -2.69 4.20
N GLN A 103 -25.46 -1.87 3.19
CA GLN A 103 -24.45 -1.05 2.49
C GLN A 103 -23.75 -0.07 3.44
N LYS A 104 -24.50 0.58 4.34
CA LYS A 104 -23.94 1.45 5.38
C LYS A 104 -23.01 0.68 6.34
N LYS A 105 -23.39 -0.54 6.72
CA LYS A 105 -22.56 -1.43 7.54
C LYS A 105 -21.24 -1.78 6.84
N PHE A 106 -21.29 -2.14 5.55
CA PHE A 106 -20.08 -2.41 4.77
C PHE A 106 -19.18 -1.17 4.70
N MET A 107 -19.72 0.01 4.42
CA MET A 107 -18.95 1.25 4.42
C MET A 107 -18.24 1.52 5.77
N ALA A 108 -18.93 1.28 6.89
CA ALA A 108 -18.34 1.45 8.22
C ALA A 108 -17.20 0.44 8.48
N GLN A 109 -17.37 -0.81 8.03
CA GLN A 109 -16.33 -1.84 8.11
C GLN A 109 -15.12 -1.47 7.25
N THR A 110 -15.34 -1.07 5.99
CA THR A 110 -14.30 -0.59 5.08
C THR A 110 -13.49 0.55 5.68
N GLN A 111 -14.14 1.52 6.35
CA GLN A 111 -13.44 2.63 6.99
C GLN A 111 -12.52 2.16 8.12
N LYS A 112 -12.98 1.22 8.97
CA LYS A 112 -12.13 0.63 10.03
C LYS A 112 -10.93 -0.13 9.45
N ILE A 113 -11.16 -0.89 8.38
CA ILE A 113 -10.10 -1.63 7.69
C ILE A 113 -9.08 -0.65 7.11
N LEU A 114 -9.52 0.39 6.40
CA LEU A 114 -8.61 1.38 5.81
C LEU A 114 -7.80 2.12 6.87
N MET A 115 -8.39 2.48 8.01
CA MET A 115 -7.63 3.10 9.10
C MET A 115 -6.51 2.17 9.59
N LYS A 116 -6.83 0.88 9.80
CA LYS A 116 -5.84 -0.12 10.23
C LYS A 116 -4.74 -0.29 9.19
N VAL A 117 -5.11 -0.47 7.92
CA VAL A 117 -4.17 -0.73 6.81
C VAL A 117 -3.30 0.48 6.53
N THR A 118 -3.87 1.69 6.58
CA THR A 118 -3.11 2.93 6.42
C THR A 118 -2.09 3.09 7.54
N LYS A 119 -2.47 2.78 8.79
CA LYS A 119 -1.53 2.80 9.93
C LYS A 119 -0.40 1.78 9.77
N GLU A 120 -0.73 0.54 9.39
CA GLU A 120 0.28 -0.51 9.12
C GLU A 120 1.22 -0.07 7.98
N PHE A 121 0.69 0.53 6.90
CA PHE A 121 1.48 1.07 5.79
C PHE A 121 2.41 2.21 6.25
N GLN A 122 1.90 3.16 7.02
CA GLN A 122 2.69 4.26 7.56
C GLN A 122 3.82 3.75 8.45
N GLN A 123 3.56 2.74 9.30
CA GLN A 123 4.60 2.11 10.12
C GLN A 123 5.67 1.44 9.27
N LEU A 124 5.28 0.64 8.27
CA LEU A 124 6.21 -0.04 7.35
C LEU A 124 7.14 0.96 6.64
N TYR A 125 6.61 2.11 6.21
CA TYR A 125 7.42 3.12 5.54
C TYR A 125 8.26 3.97 6.49
N ALA A 126 7.69 4.41 7.61
CA ALA A 126 8.38 5.25 8.58
C ALA A 126 9.49 4.51 9.34
N GLN A 127 9.38 3.19 9.46
CA GLN A 127 10.35 2.35 10.15
C GLN A 127 11.21 1.59 9.15
N ASP A 128 10.68 0.53 8.53
CA ASP A 128 11.49 -0.42 7.75
C ASP A 128 12.13 0.22 6.50
N VAL A 129 11.35 0.98 5.75
CA VAL A 129 11.85 1.65 4.53
C VAL A 129 12.84 2.77 4.89
N ALA A 130 12.55 3.55 5.92
CA ALA A 130 13.43 4.62 6.39
C ALA A 130 14.75 4.08 6.95
N GLU A 131 14.72 2.98 7.69
CA GLU A 131 15.92 2.31 8.22
C GLU A 131 16.79 1.77 7.09
N PHE A 132 16.18 1.09 6.11
CA PHE A 132 16.89 0.63 4.91
C PHE A 132 17.56 1.79 4.18
N ASN A 133 16.84 2.91 3.97
CA ASN A 133 17.40 4.09 3.30
C ASN A 133 18.60 4.66 4.05
N LYS A 134 18.55 4.73 5.39
CA LYS A 134 19.68 5.18 6.21
C LYS A 134 20.90 4.26 6.05
N LYS A 135 20.70 2.94 6.06
CA LYS A 135 21.79 1.98 5.85
C LYS A 135 22.37 2.10 4.44
N PHE A 136 21.51 2.22 3.44
CA PHE A 136 21.89 2.38 2.04
C PHE A 136 22.72 3.64 1.81
N GLN A 137 22.32 4.78 2.38
CA GLN A 137 23.08 6.04 2.31
C GLN A 137 24.44 5.93 3.02
N LYS A 138 24.50 5.28 4.19
CA LYS A 138 25.76 5.05 4.92
C LYS A 138 26.75 4.15 4.19
N ALA A 139 26.26 3.28 3.31
CA ALA A 139 27.11 2.45 2.46
C ALA A 139 27.82 3.26 1.35
N ASN A 140 27.51 4.56 1.21
CA ASN A 140 28.12 5.51 0.27
C ASN A 140 28.19 4.97 -1.16
N ILE A 141 27.09 4.36 -1.61
CA ILE A 141 27.00 3.73 -2.91
C ILE A 141 26.71 4.84 -3.95
N ASP A 142 27.77 5.35 -4.59
CA ASP A 142 27.73 6.46 -5.57
C ASP A 142 26.89 6.17 -6.84
N LEU A 143 26.37 4.95 -6.99
CA LEU A 143 25.59 4.53 -8.14
C LEU A 143 24.12 4.97 -8.08
N PHE A 144 23.63 5.53 -6.97
CA PHE A 144 22.20 5.74 -6.76
C PHE A 144 21.90 7.11 -6.14
N LYS A 145 20.98 7.88 -6.75
CA LYS A 145 20.32 8.97 -6.03
C LYS A 145 19.58 8.38 -4.82
N PRO A 146 19.58 9.06 -3.66
CA PRO A 146 18.84 8.58 -2.49
C PRO A 146 17.39 8.33 -2.87
N LEU A 147 16.82 7.25 -2.33
CA LEU A 147 15.39 7.01 -2.44
C LEU A 147 14.65 8.20 -1.83
N ASP A 148 14.07 9.04 -2.69
CA ASP A 148 13.31 10.20 -2.26
C ASP A 148 11.92 9.76 -1.82
N PHE A 149 11.79 9.52 -0.52
CA PHE A 149 10.52 9.22 0.13
C PHE A 149 9.82 10.49 0.68
N SER A 150 10.38 11.68 0.47
CA SER A 150 9.90 12.93 1.08
C SER A 150 8.52 13.36 0.56
N ALA A 151 8.10 12.88 -0.61
CA ALA A 151 6.76 13.11 -1.15
C ALA A 151 5.63 12.36 -0.40
N ILE A 152 5.93 11.49 0.57
CA ILE A 152 5.02 10.43 1.05
C ILE A 152 4.44 10.71 2.45
N LEU A 153 5.01 11.63 3.22
CA LEU A 153 4.54 11.94 4.60
C LEU A 153 3.72 13.24 4.72
N ASN A 154 3.60 14.04 3.66
CA ASN A 154 3.02 15.39 3.71
C ASN A 154 1.87 15.64 2.71
N LYS A 155 1.05 14.63 2.38
CA LYS A 155 -0.23 14.84 1.68
C LYS A 155 -1.36 14.07 2.33
#